data_AF-Q8VVX9-F1
#
_entry.id   AF-Q8VVX9-F1
#
_cell.length_a   1.000
_cell.length_b   1.000
_cell.length_c   1.000
_cell.angle_alpha   90.00
_cell.angle_beta   90.00
_cell.angle_gamma   90.00
#
_symmetry.space_group_name_H-M   'P 1'
#
loop_
_entity.id
_entity.type
_entity.pdbx_description
1 polymer ?
#
loop_
_entity_poly.entity_id
_entity_poly.type
_entity_poly.pdbx_seq_one_letter_code
_entity_poly.pdbx_strand_id
1 'polypeptide(L)'
;VDLLGALRRALNVPMYFTTDVNSSAYGEVVARNNAGGRIENLVYYTIGTGIGAGVLQRGEFIGGVGHPEMGHYYVARHPMDIEKEFKGVCPFHKGCLEGYAAGPSLEARTGVRGETIEFNNPVWDVQAYYIAQAAVNATVT
;
A
#
# COMPACT_ATOMS: atom_id res chain seq x y z
N VAL A 1 15.13 15.93 -7.90
CA VAL A 1 14.25 16.77 -8.75
C VAL A 1 13.57 17.79 -7.85
N ASP A 2 13.59 19.08 -8.21
CA ASP A 2 12.88 20.14 -7.47
C ASP A 2 11.49 20.38 -8.08
N LEU A 3 10.54 19.51 -7.73
CA LEU A 3 9.18 19.58 -8.25
C LEU A 3 8.43 20.81 -7.70
N LEU A 4 8.48 21.03 -6.38
CA LEU A 4 7.72 22.09 -5.73
C LEU A 4 8.23 23.48 -6.10
N GLY A 5 9.54 23.66 -6.26
CA GLY A 5 10.11 24.92 -6.73
C GLY A 5 9.70 25.26 -8.16
N ALA A 6 9.64 24.27 -9.05
CA ALA A 6 9.14 24.47 -10.41
C ALA A 6 7.68 24.92 -10.41
N LEU A 7 6.82 24.27 -9.63
CA LEU A 7 5.40 24.64 -9.50
C LEU A 7 5.22 26.04 -8.89
N ARG A 8 5.96 26.36 -7.82
CA ARG A 8 5.88 27.68 -7.16
C ARG A 8 6.30 28.85 -8.05
N ARG A 9 7.23 28.64 -8.97
CA ARG A 9 7.62 29.67 -9.96
C ARG A 9 6.52 29.92 -11.00
N ALA A 10 5.75 28.88 -11.34
CA ALA A 10 4.70 28.97 -12.35
C ALA A 10 3.35 29.42 -11.77
N LEU A 11 3.07 29.10 -10.50
CA LEU A 11 1.76 29.30 -9.87
C LEU A 11 1.92 29.99 -8.51
N ASN A 12 1.24 31.12 -8.33
CA ASN A 12 1.23 31.87 -7.07
C ASN A 12 0.00 31.53 -6.20
N VAL A 13 -0.08 30.27 -5.75
CA VAL A 13 -1.15 29.77 -4.87
C VAL A 13 -0.57 28.92 -3.74
N PRO A 14 -1.27 28.78 -2.59
CA PRO A 14 -0.86 27.84 -1.54
C PRO A 14 -0.74 26.41 -2.09
N MET A 15 0.33 25.71 -1.71
CA MET A 15 0.60 24.34 -2.15
C MET A 15 0.93 23.46 -0.97
N TYR A 16 0.33 22.28 -0.96
CA TYR A 16 0.64 21.19 -0.04
C TYR A 16 1.21 20.03 -0.86
N PHE A 17 2.22 19.36 -0.32
CA PHE A 17 2.89 18.25 -0.98
C PHE A 17 2.88 17.03 -0.07
N THR A 18 2.47 15.89 -0.60
CA THR A 18 2.35 14.63 0.13
C THR A 18 2.41 13.47 -0.85
N THR A 19 2.44 12.23 -0.35
CA THR A 19 2.42 11.02 -1.18
C THR A 19 1.06 10.81 -1.83
N ASP A 20 1.04 10.01 -2.90
CA ASP A 20 -0.19 9.56 -3.57
C ASP A 20 -1.13 8.79 -2.62
N VAL A 21 -0.58 7.98 -1.72
CA VAL A 21 -1.36 7.21 -0.74
C VAL A 21 -1.94 8.11 0.36
N ASN A 22 -1.23 9.16 0.78
CA ASN A 22 -1.79 10.15 1.71
C ASN A 22 -2.90 10.97 1.03
N SER A 23 -2.71 11.40 -0.21
CA SER A 23 -3.75 12.14 -0.93
C SER A 23 -5.00 11.27 -1.16
N SER A 24 -4.84 9.98 -1.43
CA SER A 24 -5.94 9.02 -1.52
C SER A 24 -6.67 8.85 -0.18
N ALA A 25 -5.93 8.69 0.93
CA ALA A 25 -6.49 8.60 2.27
C ALA A 25 -7.30 9.86 2.63
N TYR A 26 -6.78 11.04 2.31
CA TYR A 26 -7.50 12.30 2.54
C TYR A 26 -8.78 12.40 1.72
N GLY A 27 -8.77 11.96 0.46
CA GLY A 27 -9.96 11.89 -0.38
C GLY A 27 -11.08 11.07 0.26
N GLU A 28 -10.76 9.89 0.78
CA GLU A 28 -11.71 9.03 1.51
C GLU A 28 -12.26 9.72 2.76
N VAL A 29 -11.40 10.34 3.57
CA VAL A 29 -11.83 11.08 4.78
C VAL A 29 -12.77 12.23 4.43
N VAL A 30 -12.41 13.05 3.44
CA VAL A 30 -13.23 14.17 2.99
C VAL A 30 -14.58 13.70 2.47
N ALA A 31 -14.60 12.68 1.60
CA ALA A 31 -15.84 12.16 1.03
C ALA A 31 -16.78 11.63 2.12
N ARG A 32 -16.25 10.86 3.08
CA ARG A 32 -17.04 10.29 4.18
C ARG A 32 -17.54 11.35 5.15
N ASN A 33 -16.70 12.32 5.51
CA ASN A 33 -17.08 13.37 6.46
C ASN A 33 -18.10 14.34 5.84
N ASN A 34 -18.00 14.65 4.54
CA ASN A 34 -19.00 15.44 3.85
C ASN A 34 -20.36 14.73 3.73
N ALA A 35 -20.38 13.40 3.75
CA ALA A 35 -21.61 12.59 3.77
C ALA A 35 -22.21 12.42 5.19
N GLY A 36 -21.75 13.19 6.19
CA GLY A 36 -22.23 13.14 7.56
C GLY A 36 -21.51 12.11 8.45
N GLY A 37 -20.46 11.47 7.94
CA GLY A 37 -19.57 10.63 8.75
C GLY A 37 -18.62 11.43 9.63
N ARG A 38 -17.86 10.71 10.47
CA ARG A 38 -16.75 11.26 11.23
C ARG A 38 -15.60 10.26 11.31
N ILE A 39 -14.76 10.27 10.28
CA ILE A 39 -13.53 9.51 10.20
C ILE A 39 -12.39 10.40 10.67
N GLU A 40 -11.76 10.00 11.77
CA GLU A 40 -10.55 10.63 12.31
C GLU A 40 -9.35 9.67 12.29
N ASN A 41 -9.57 8.38 12.02
CA ASN A 41 -8.53 7.37 11.93
C ASN A 41 -8.80 6.52 10.68
N LEU A 42 -7.79 6.39 9.82
CA LEU A 42 -7.88 5.65 8.57
C LEU A 42 -6.50 5.10 8.21
N VAL A 43 -6.46 3.84 7.79
CA VAL A 43 -5.32 3.29 7.06
C VAL A 43 -5.80 2.96 5.66
N TYR A 44 -5.26 3.64 4.66
CA TYR A 44 -5.56 3.41 3.25
C TYR A 44 -4.40 2.65 2.63
N TYR A 45 -4.65 1.45 2.08
CA TYR A 45 -3.67 0.71 1.31
C TYR A 45 -3.98 0.79 -0.18
N THR A 46 -2.95 0.98 -1.00
CA THR A 46 -2.99 0.67 -2.43
C THR A 46 -2.21 -0.61 -2.68
N ILE A 47 -2.77 -1.53 -3.47
CA ILE A 47 -2.13 -2.79 -3.86
C ILE A 47 -2.23 -2.89 -5.37
N GLY A 48 -1.12 -2.66 -6.05
CA GLY A 48 -1.03 -2.60 -7.50
C GLY A 48 0.38 -2.96 -7.95
N THR A 49 1.02 -2.10 -8.75
CA THR A 49 2.43 -2.30 -9.15
C THR A 49 3.36 -2.46 -7.95
N GLY A 50 3.12 -1.68 -6.89
CA GLY A 50 3.73 -1.82 -5.57
C GLY A 50 2.65 -1.83 -4.48
N ILE A 51 3.07 -1.73 -3.23
CA ILE A 51 2.17 -1.56 -2.09
C ILE A 51 2.60 -0.34 -1.29
N GLY A 52 1.66 0.58 -1.09
CA GLY A 52 1.86 1.74 -0.25
C GLY A 52 0.66 1.95 0.66
N ALA A 53 0.85 2.71 1.74
CA ALA A 53 -0.27 3.09 2.59
C ALA A 53 -0.16 4.52 3.13
N GLY A 54 -1.31 5.18 3.22
CA GLY A 54 -1.47 6.46 3.90
C GLY A 54 -2.22 6.25 5.21
N VAL A 55 -1.79 6.91 6.28
CA VAL A 55 -2.35 6.74 7.62
C VAL A 55 -2.77 8.09 8.17
N LEU A 56 -4.03 8.19 8.61
CA LEU A 56 -4.52 9.25 9.48
C LEU A 56 -4.79 8.70 10.87
N GLN A 57 -4.38 9.45 11.90
CA GLN A 57 -4.71 9.19 13.29
C GLN A 57 -5.10 10.51 13.98
N ARG A 58 -6.25 10.54 14.65
CA ARG A 58 -6.81 11.76 15.28
C ARG A 58 -6.88 12.97 14.32
N GLY A 59 -7.24 12.71 13.06
CA GLY A 59 -7.40 13.73 12.02
C GLY A 59 -6.10 14.20 11.37
N GLU A 60 -4.94 13.72 11.82
CA GLU A 60 -3.63 14.12 11.31
C GLU A 60 -2.95 12.96 10.57
N PHE A 61 -2.18 13.28 9.54
CA PHE A 61 -1.36 12.27 8.88
C PHE A 61 -0.25 11.76 9.81
N ILE A 62 -0.04 10.45 9.84
CA ILE A 62 1.10 9.86 10.50
C ILE A 62 2.33 9.99 9.60
N GLY A 63 3.38 10.56 10.16
CA GLY A 63 4.68 10.75 9.52
C GLY A 63 5.64 11.41 10.51
N GLY A 64 6.93 11.13 10.36
CA GLY A 64 7.99 11.70 11.19
C GLY A 64 9.05 12.34 10.31
N VAL A 65 10.26 11.77 10.32
CA VAL A 65 11.34 12.15 9.40
C VAL A 65 10.98 11.90 7.93
N GLY A 66 10.07 10.95 7.67
CA GLY A 66 9.50 10.66 6.36
C GLY A 66 8.06 10.14 6.46
N HIS A 67 7.46 9.84 5.31
CA HIS A 67 6.17 9.17 5.24
C HIS A 67 6.31 7.66 5.52
N PRO A 68 5.25 6.99 5.99
CA PRO A 68 5.27 5.54 6.18
C PRO A 68 5.52 4.78 4.87
N GLU A 69 6.34 3.72 4.95
CA GLU A 69 6.61 2.77 3.86
C GLU A 69 6.02 1.39 4.22
N MET A 70 4.71 1.37 4.47
CA MET A 70 4.01 0.19 5.02
C MET A 70 3.96 -0.99 4.03
N GLY A 71 4.31 -0.82 2.76
CA GLY A 71 4.50 -1.96 1.86
C GLY A 71 5.75 -2.79 2.15
N HIS A 72 6.68 -2.26 2.96
CA HIS A 72 8.02 -2.83 3.09
C HIS A 72 8.34 -3.51 4.42
N TYR A 73 7.38 -3.66 5.34
CA TYR A 73 7.60 -4.51 6.51
C TYR A 73 7.65 -6.00 6.11
N TYR A 74 8.38 -6.79 6.90
CA TYR A 74 8.49 -8.24 6.70
C TYR A 74 7.22 -8.96 7.15
N VAL A 75 6.83 -9.98 6.39
CA VAL A 75 5.67 -10.83 6.66
C VAL A 75 6.10 -12.29 6.84
N ALA A 76 5.31 -13.04 7.62
CA ALA A 76 5.45 -14.49 7.66
C ALA A 76 5.10 -15.05 6.29
N ARG A 77 5.93 -15.97 5.77
CA ARG A 77 5.75 -16.56 4.43
C ARG A 77 4.60 -17.56 4.44
N HIS A 78 3.81 -17.58 3.36
CA HIS A 78 2.78 -18.60 3.13
C HIS A 78 3.44 -19.97 2.87
N PRO A 79 2.87 -21.10 3.35
CA PRO A 79 3.43 -22.43 3.12
C PRO A 79 3.72 -22.75 1.66
N MET A 80 2.82 -22.37 0.74
CA MET A 80 3.04 -22.54 -0.71
C MET A 80 4.30 -21.82 -1.21
N ASP A 81 4.61 -20.64 -0.69
CA ASP A 81 5.82 -19.91 -1.09
C ASP A 81 7.08 -20.49 -0.48
N ILE A 82 6.97 -21.10 0.69
CA ILE A 82 8.05 -21.86 1.30
C ILE A 82 8.36 -23.07 0.42
N GLU A 83 7.33 -23.85 0.07
CA GLU A 83 7.43 -25.04 -0.78
C GLU A 83 7.97 -24.71 -2.18
N LYS A 84 7.44 -23.67 -2.82
CA LYS A 84 7.88 -23.23 -4.17
C LYS A 84 9.12 -22.34 -4.16
N GLU A 85 9.73 -22.15 -2.99
CA GLU A 85 10.89 -21.28 -2.76
C GLU A 85 10.75 -19.84 -3.30
N PHE A 86 9.52 -19.33 -3.43
CA PHE A 86 9.28 -17.97 -3.87
C PHE A 86 9.85 -16.98 -2.84
N LYS A 87 10.74 -16.10 -3.29
CA LYS A 87 11.48 -15.15 -2.43
C LYS A 87 10.87 -13.74 -2.42
N GLY A 88 9.96 -13.46 -3.35
CA GLY A 88 9.35 -12.16 -3.57
C GLY A 88 10.08 -11.28 -4.59
N VAL A 89 9.36 -10.30 -5.13
CA VAL A 89 9.80 -9.50 -6.30
C VAL A 89 10.50 -8.20 -5.92
N CYS A 90 10.26 -7.67 -4.71
CA CYS A 90 10.81 -6.39 -4.27
C CYS A 90 12.34 -6.40 -4.41
N PRO A 91 12.94 -5.42 -5.12
CA PRO A 91 14.38 -5.44 -5.39
C PRO A 91 15.22 -5.22 -4.13
N PHE A 92 14.67 -4.55 -3.11
CA PHE A 92 15.38 -4.20 -1.88
C PHE A 92 15.30 -5.32 -0.83
N HIS A 93 14.09 -5.75 -0.50
CA HIS A 93 13.86 -6.59 0.69
C HIS A 93 13.59 -8.05 0.35
N LYS A 94 13.10 -8.33 -0.86
CA LYS A 94 12.53 -9.62 -1.30
C LYS A 94 11.36 -10.07 -0.43
N GLY A 95 11.58 -10.34 0.85
CA GLY A 95 10.60 -10.87 1.80
C GLY A 95 9.65 -9.88 2.47
N CYS A 96 9.50 -8.66 1.95
CA CYS A 96 8.51 -7.72 2.47
C CYS A 96 7.10 -7.97 1.92
N LEU A 97 6.08 -7.33 2.49
CA LEU A 97 4.69 -7.43 2.02
C LEU A 97 4.57 -7.16 0.51
N GLU A 98 5.13 -6.06 0.01
CA GLU A 98 5.14 -5.72 -1.42
C GLU A 98 5.78 -6.83 -2.25
N GLY A 99 6.90 -7.37 -1.77
CA GLY A 99 7.61 -8.45 -2.45
C GLY A 99 6.78 -9.71 -2.62
N TYR A 100 5.82 -9.97 -1.73
CA TYR A 100 4.97 -11.16 -1.81
C TYR A 100 3.59 -10.92 -2.42
N ALA A 101 3.05 -9.70 -2.30
CA ALA A 101 1.63 -9.40 -2.55
C ALA A 101 1.39 -8.27 -3.55
N ALA A 102 2.41 -7.61 -4.12
CA ALA A 102 2.19 -6.69 -5.22
C ALA A 102 1.69 -7.43 -6.47
N GLY A 103 1.06 -6.72 -7.41
CA GLY A 103 0.63 -7.26 -8.70
C GLY A 103 1.73 -8.04 -9.44
N PRO A 104 2.97 -7.53 -9.55
CA PRO A 104 4.08 -8.30 -10.12
C PRO A 104 4.40 -9.61 -9.38
N SER A 105 4.04 -9.73 -8.09
CA SER A 105 4.19 -10.97 -7.32
C SER A 105 3.17 -12.04 -7.74
N LEU A 106 1.99 -11.65 -8.20
CA LEU A 106 1.01 -12.57 -8.77
C LEU A 106 1.52 -13.13 -10.10
N GLU A 107 2.01 -12.25 -10.97
CA GLU A 107 2.59 -12.64 -12.26
C GLU A 107 3.84 -13.50 -12.08
N ALA A 108 4.75 -13.13 -11.17
CA ALA A 108 5.92 -13.94 -10.88
C ALA A 108 5.59 -15.33 -10.31
N ARG A 109 4.45 -15.48 -9.63
CA ARG A 109 4.02 -16.74 -9.01
C ARG A 109 3.22 -17.63 -9.96
N THR A 110 2.48 -17.04 -10.90
CA THR A 110 1.53 -17.76 -11.76
C THR A 110 1.90 -17.77 -13.24
N GLY A 111 2.82 -16.89 -13.67
CA GLY A 111 3.13 -16.63 -15.07
C GLY A 111 2.04 -15.83 -15.80
N VAL A 112 1.03 -15.33 -15.09
CA VAL A 112 -0.15 -14.67 -15.65
C VAL A 112 -0.36 -13.32 -14.96
N ARG A 113 -0.69 -12.28 -15.72
CA ARG A 113 -0.99 -10.94 -15.17
C ARG A 113 -2.19 -11.02 -14.21
N GLY A 114 -2.13 -10.29 -13.11
CA GLY A 114 -3.10 -10.40 -12.01
C GLY A 114 -4.56 -10.25 -12.44
N GLU A 115 -4.83 -9.34 -13.37
CA GLU A 115 -6.17 -9.06 -13.90
C GLU A 115 -6.76 -10.18 -14.77
N THR A 116 -5.94 -11.14 -15.23
CA THR A 116 -6.39 -12.28 -16.04
C THR A 116 -6.36 -13.60 -15.28
N ILE A 117 -6.02 -13.60 -13.99
CA ILE A 117 -6.06 -14.79 -13.15
C ILE A 117 -7.53 -15.10 -12.82
N GLU A 118 -7.95 -16.36 -13.02
CA GLU A 118 -9.31 -16.81 -12.68
C GLU A 118 -9.59 -16.67 -11.17
N PHE A 119 -10.82 -16.28 -10.81
CA PHE A 119 -11.22 -16.05 -9.42
C PHE A 119 -11.12 -17.29 -8.51
N ASN A 120 -11.16 -18.49 -9.07
CA ASN A 120 -11.01 -19.75 -8.34
C ASN A 120 -9.54 -20.21 -8.19
N ASN A 121 -8.57 -19.43 -8.69
CA ASN A 121 -7.17 -19.78 -8.61
C ASN A 121 -6.69 -19.73 -7.14
N PRO A 122 -5.96 -20.75 -6.64
CA PRO A 122 -5.51 -20.80 -5.25
C PRO A 122 -4.50 -19.70 -4.88
N VAL A 123 -3.97 -18.94 -5.85
CA VAL A 123 -3.11 -17.79 -5.56
C VAL A 123 -3.83 -16.71 -4.74
N TRP A 124 -5.16 -16.63 -4.83
CA TRP A 124 -5.93 -15.64 -4.07
C TRP A 124 -5.93 -15.93 -2.57
N ASP A 125 -5.81 -17.19 -2.16
CA ASP A 125 -5.62 -17.54 -0.74
C ASP A 125 -4.25 -17.09 -0.24
N VAL A 126 -3.22 -17.22 -1.08
CA VAL A 126 -1.87 -16.72 -0.79
C VAL A 126 -1.88 -15.18 -0.68
N GLN A 127 -2.58 -14.51 -1.59
CA GLN A 127 -2.74 -13.06 -1.58
C GLN A 127 -3.49 -12.58 -0.33
N ALA A 128 -4.61 -13.22 0.00
CA ALA A 128 -5.40 -12.92 1.20
C ALA A 128 -4.59 -13.13 2.48
N TYR A 129 -3.77 -14.18 2.54
CA TYR A 129 -2.88 -14.45 3.68
C TYR A 129 -1.91 -13.30 3.96
N TYR A 130 -1.30 -12.71 2.92
CA TYR A 130 -0.39 -11.57 3.10
C TYR A 130 -1.13 -10.27 3.42
N ILE A 131 -2.26 -10.01 2.76
CA ILE A 131 -3.10 -8.83 3.05
C ILE A 131 -3.68 -8.89 4.46
N ALA A 132 -4.05 -10.07 4.95
CA ALA A 132 -4.52 -10.25 6.33
C ALA A 132 -3.45 -9.85 7.36
N GLN A 133 -2.18 -10.22 7.12
CA GLN A 133 -1.08 -9.75 7.97
C GLN A 133 -0.93 -8.22 7.93
N ALA A 134 -1.23 -7.58 6.79
CA ALA A 134 -1.27 -6.12 6.72
C ALA A 134 -2.38 -5.50 7.57
N ALA A 135 -3.58 -6.03 7.48
CA ALA A 135 -4.70 -5.58 8.30
C ALA A 135 -4.41 -5.75 9.80
N VAL A 136 -3.84 -6.89 10.19
CA VAL A 136 -3.45 -7.15 11.59
C VAL A 136 -2.37 -6.16 12.03
N ASN A 137 -1.28 -6.02 11.28
CA ASN A 137 -0.18 -5.12 11.63
C ASN A 137 -0.65 -3.67 11.74
N ALA A 138 -1.49 -3.20 10.81
CA ALA A 138 -2.06 -1.86 10.85
C ALA A 138 -3.03 -1.62 12.02
N THR A 139 -3.59 -2.69 12.60
CA THR A 139 -4.52 -2.61 13.73
C THR A 139 -3.80 -2.62 15.08
N VAL A 140 -2.71 -3.39 15.20
CA VAL A 140 -2.01 -3.60 16.48
C VAL A 140 -0.76 -2.73 16.67
N THR A 141 -0.38 -1.95 15.66
CA THR A 141 0.76 -1.01 15.69
C THR A 141 0.26 0.42 15.84
#